data_AF-A0A6G4ITM2-F1
#
_entry.id   AF-A0A6G4ITM2-F1
#
_cell.length_a   1.000
_cell.length_b   1.000
_cell.length_c   1.000
_cell.angle_alpha   90.00
_cell.angle_beta   90.00
_cell.angle_gamma   90.00
#
_symmetry.space_group_name_H-M   'P 1'
#
loop_
_entity.id
_entity.type
_entity.pdbx_description
1 polymer ?
#
loop_
_entity_poly.entity_id
_entity_poly.type
_entity_poly.pdbx_seq_one_letter_code
_entity_poly.pdbx_strand_id
1 'polypeptide(L)'
;ALTILTSLGFAENISNQPHSIAKAEKNVKEITDATKAPYNSVVAFAGGTGVVVGKNTIVTNKHIAKSNDIFKNRVSAHHSSKGKGGGNYDVKDIVEYPGKEDLAIVHVHETSTEGLNFNKNVSYTKFADGAK
;
A
#
# COMPACT_ATOMS: atom_id res chain seq x y z
N ALA A 1 -28.84 -6.12 5.69
CA ALA A 1 -29.17 -7.20 6.65
C ALA A 1 -27.92 -8.03 6.88
N LEU A 2 -27.58 -8.28 8.15
CA LEU A 2 -26.47 -9.11 8.60
C LEU A 2 -27.04 -10.50 8.90
N THR A 3 -26.60 -11.53 8.18
CA THR A 3 -27.05 -12.92 8.45
C THR A 3 -25.95 -13.62 9.23
N ILE A 4 -26.15 -13.77 10.53
CA ILE A 4 -25.38 -14.66 11.40
C ILE A 4 -26.13 -15.99 11.44
N LEU A 5 -25.47 -17.10 11.12
CA LEU A 5 -26.00 -18.44 11.36
C LEU A 5 -25.15 -19.13 12.44
N THR A 6 -25.53 -18.97 13.69
CA THR A 6 -24.97 -19.70 14.83
C THR A 6 -25.63 -21.07 14.97
N SER A 7 -24.87 -22.11 14.61
CA SER A 7 -24.78 -23.47 15.18
C SER A 7 -26.01 -24.16 15.79
N LEU A 8 -26.31 -25.39 15.34
CA LEU A 8 -26.62 -26.56 16.19
C LEU A 8 -26.16 -27.85 15.49
N GLY A 9 -25.79 -28.86 16.27
CA GLY A 9 -24.96 -30.01 15.89
C GLY A 9 -25.58 -31.09 14.99
N PHE A 10 -24.70 -32.07 14.69
CA PHE A 10 -24.88 -33.37 14.03
C PHE A 10 -26.32 -33.83 13.73
N ALA A 11 -26.67 -33.89 12.44
CA ALA A 11 -27.26 -35.06 11.79
C ALA A 11 -27.32 -34.82 10.27
N GLU A 12 -27.22 -35.93 9.55
CA GLU A 12 -26.93 -36.08 8.13
C GLU A 12 -28.00 -35.53 7.18
N ASN A 13 -27.58 -35.32 5.92
CA ASN A 13 -28.39 -35.03 4.72
C ASN A 13 -28.72 -33.56 4.43
N ILE A 14 -27.69 -32.79 4.07
CA ILE A 14 -27.87 -31.59 3.24
C ILE A 14 -27.48 -31.96 1.82
N SER A 15 -28.51 -32.17 1.00
CA SER A 15 -28.55 -32.14 -0.46
C SER A 15 -27.34 -31.46 -1.11
N ASN A 16 -26.75 -32.13 -2.10
CA ASN A 16 -25.63 -31.68 -2.95
C ASN A 16 -26.05 -30.46 -3.81
N GLN A 17 -26.35 -29.33 -3.15
CA GLN A 17 -26.49 -28.03 -3.77
C GLN A 17 -25.08 -27.46 -3.92
N PRO A 18 -24.54 -27.28 -5.13
CA PRO A 18 -23.28 -26.60 -5.34
C PRO A 18 -23.48 -25.14 -4.94
N HIS A 19 -23.24 -24.84 -3.66
CA HIS A 19 -23.10 -23.48 -3.21
C HIS A 19 -21.82 -22.96 -3.87
N SER A 20 -21.97 -22.09 -4.87
CA SER A 20 -20.88 -21.36 -5.48
C SER A 20 -20.33 -20.36 -4.46
N ILE A 21 -19.53 -20.85 -3.51
CA ILE A 21 -18.75 -19.99 -2.63
C ILE A 21 -17.61 -19.45 -3.49
N ALA A 22 -17.67 -18.17 -3.85
CA ALA A 22 -16.55 -17.48 -4.48
C ALA A 22 -15.35 -17.56 -3.52
N LYS A 23 -14.34 -18.37 -3.86
CA LYS A 23 -13.09 -18.41 -3.11
C LYS A 23 -12.25 -17.22 -3.57
N ALA A 24 -11.88 -16.34 -2.63
CA ALA A 24 -10.90 -15.30 -2.91
C ALA A 24 -9.57 -15.97 -3.30
N GLU A 25 -8.94 -15.47 -4.37
CA GLU A 25 -7.62 -15.94 -4.78
C GLU A 25 -6.59 -15.63 -3.68
N LYS A 26 -5.83 -16.64 -3.25
CA LYS A 26 -4.74 -16.50 -2.28
C LYS A 26 -3.44 -17.00 -2.90
N ASN A 27 -2.75 -16.10 -3.59
CA ASN A 27 -1.48 -16.36 -4.26
C ASN A 27 -0.45 -15.28 -3.87
N VAL A 28 0.10 -15.41 -2.66
CA VAL A 28 1.00 -14.40 -2.07
C VAL A 28 2.45 -14.89 -2.15
N LYS A 29 3.34 -14.06 -2.68
CA LYS A 29 4.79 -14.30 -2.74
C LYS A 29 5.52 -13.13 -2.11
N GLU A 30 6.46 -13.43 -1.21
CA GLU A 30 7.32 -12.40 -0.61
C GLU A 30 8.30 -11.85 -1.66
N ILE A 31 8.45 -10.52 -1.68
CA ILE A 31 9.49 -9.85 -2.45
C ILE A 31 10.71 -9.64 -1.54
N THR A 32 11.74 -10.46 -1.74
CA THR A 32 12.95 -10.45 -0.92
C THR A 32 13.92 -9.29 -1.27
N ASP A 33 13.87 -8.83 -2.52
CA ASP A 33 14.64 -7.69 -3.04
C ASP A 33 13.69 -6.69 -3.72
N ALA A 34 13.37 -5.60 -3.01
CA ALA A 34 12.50 -4.55 -3.51
C ALA A 34 13.27 -3.39 -4.20
N THR A 35 14.59 -3.53 -4.43
CA THR A 35 15.38 -2.47 -5.10
C THR A 35 15.13 -2.39 -6.61
N LYS A 36 14.44 -3.38 -7.17
CA LYS A 36 14.16 -3.50 -8.60
C LYS A 36 12.74 -3.04 -8.93
N ALA A 37 12.57 -2.46 -10.11
CA ALA A 37 11.24 -2.13 -10.62
C ALA A 37 10.38 -3.40 -10.82
N PRO A 38 9.07 -3.35 -10.57
CA PRO A 38 8.31 -2.18 -10.10
C PRO A 38 8.33 -1.97 -8.57
N TYR A 39 8.96 -2.89 -7.81
CA TYR A 39 8.88 -2.92 -6.35
C TYR A 39 9.57 -1.74 -5.65
N ASN A 40 10.58 -1.12 -6.30
CA ASN A 40 11.22 0.08 -5.77
C ASN A 40 10.35 1.34 -5.84
N SER A 41 9.15 1.26 -6.43
CA SER A 41 8.11 2.29 -6.34
C SER A 41 7.18 2.11 -5.14
N VAL A 42 7.25 0.98 -4.43
CA VAL A 42 6.38 0.68 -3.29
C VAL A 42 7.01 1.26 -2.03
N VAL A 43 6.22 2.04 -1.27
CA VAL A 43 6.66 2.66 -0.02
C VAL A 43 5.78 2.22 1.14
N ALA A 44 6.39 2.07 2.32
CA ALA A 44 5.69 1.74 3.54
C ALA A 44 5.41 2.99 4.38
N PHE A 45 4.18 3.06 4.88
CA PHE A 45 3.74 3.96 5.94
C PHE A 45 3.55 3.14 7.23
N ALA A 46 3.47 3.81 8.38
CA ALA A 46 3.27 3.11 9.66
C ALA A 46 2.01 2.21 9.67
N GLY A 47 0.94 2.63 8.98
CA GLY A 47 -0.34 1.92 8.91
C GLY A 47 -0.70 1.36 7.54
N GLY A 48 0.18 1.43 6.53
CA GLY A 48 -0.21 1.09 5.17
C GLY A 48 0.89 1.19 4.12
N THR A 49 0.49 1.33 2.87
CA THR A 49 1.38 1.35 1.70
C THR A 49 1.06 2.53 0.79
N GLY A 50 2.03 2.97 0.00
CA GLY A 50 1.82 3.88 -1.11
C GLY A 50 2.65 3.51 -2.33
N VAL A 51 2.43 4.23 -3.42
CA VAL A 51 3.17 4.05 -4.67
C VAL A 51 3.75 5.37 -5.17
N VAL A 52 5.00 5.35 -5.61
CA VAL A 52 5.64 6.52 -6.22
C VAL A 52 5.16 6.68 -7.66
N VAL A 53 4.58 7.85 -7.96
CA VAL A 53 4.04 8.18 -9.29
C VAL A 53 4.84 9.28 -9.99
N GLY A 54 5.73 9.95 -9.27
CA GLY A 54 6.53 11.04 -9.83
C GLY A 54 7.58 11.57 -8.87
N LYS A 55 8.22 12.66 -9.28
CA LYS A 55 9.28 13.31 -8.50
C LYS A 55 8.74 13.72 -7.13
N ASN A 56 9.30 13.12 -6.07
CA ASN A 56 8.91 13.38 -4.69
C ASN A 56 7.41 13.15 -4.39
N THR A 57 6.70 12.39 -5.22
CA THR A 57 5.24 12.28 -5.17
C THR A 57 4.81 10.82 -4.99
N ILE A 58 4.06 10.58 -3.92
CA ILE A 58 3.49 9.28 -3.55
C ILE A 58 1.97 9.38 -3.57
N VAL A 59 1.31 8.31 -4.01
CA VAL A 59 -0.14 8.14 -3.88
C VAL A 59 -0.44 7.09 -2.84
N THR A 60 -1.40 7.37 -1.96
CA THR A 60 -1.92 6.45 -0.93
C THR A 60 -3.37 6.81 -0.59
N ASN A 61 -3.94 6.16 0.43
CA ASN A 61 -5.26 6.48 0.96
C ASN A 61 -5.21 7.69 1.93
N LYS A 62 -6.30 8.46 2.03
CA LYS A 62 -6.43 9.62 2.94
C LYS A 62 -6.17 9.23 4.39
N HIS A 63 -6.77 8.12 4.83
CA HIS A 63 -6.62 7.66 6.21
C HIS A 63 -5.19 7.21 6.53
N ILE A 64 -4.43 6.73 5.54
CA ILE A 64 -3.01 6.36 5.68
C ILE A 64 -2.11 7.60 5.66
N ALA A 65 -2.41 8.60 4.82
CA ALA A 65 -1.66 9.83 4.79
C ALA A 65 -1.75 10.58 6.14
N LYS A 66 -2.95 10.57 6.76
CA LYS A 66 -3.23 11.22 8.05
C LYS A 66 -2.90 10.39 9.30
N SER A 67 -2.78 9.06 9.21
CA SER A 67 -2.38 8.23 10.36
C SER A 67 -1.03 8.61 10.95
N ASN A 68 -0.28 9.42 10.21
CA ASN A 68 1.08 9.81 10.55
C ASN A 68 1.14 11.04 11.48
N ASP A 69 0.11 11.88 11.59
CA ASP A 69 0.19 13.16 12.36
C ASP A 69 0.56 13.00 13.86
N ILE A 70 0.42 11.79 14.41
CA ILE A 70 0.76 11.46 15.80
C ILE A 70 2.25 11.06 15.95
N PHE A 71 2.91 10.59 14.89
CA PHE A 71 4.30 10.13 14.88
C PHE A 71 5.04 10.67 13.65
N LYS A 72 5.92 11.67 13.84
CA LYS A 72 6.86 12.25 12.84
C LYS A 72 6.78 11.57 11.46
N ASN A 73 5.97 12.13 10.56
CA ASN A 73 5.55 11.53 9.30
C ASN A 73 6.75 11.07 8.45
N ARG A 74 7.03 9.77 8.45
CA ARG A 74 8.08 9.18 7.63
C ARG A 74 7.53 8.07 6.76
N VAL A 75 8.05 8.02 5.54
CA VAL A 75 7.83 6.92 4.62
C VAL A 75 9.12 6.14 4.43
N SER A 76 9.05 4.82 4.42
CA SER A 76 10.19 3.95 4.14
C SER A 76 10.13 3.48 2.70
N ALA A 77 11.14 3.82 1.91
CA ALA A 77 11.18 3.42 0.51
C ALA A 77 11.65 1.97 0.36
N HIS A 78 10.81 1.14 -0.27
CA HIS A 78 11.14 -0.20 -0.75
C HIS A 78 11.94 -1.07 0.23
N HIS A 79 11.50 -1.11 1.49
CA HIS A 79 12.07 -1.98 2.51
C HIS A 79 11.81 -3.45 2.13
N SER A 80 12.84 -4.29 2.17
CA SER A 80 12.69 -5.74 1.96
C SER A 80 13.60 -6.53 2.91
N SER A 81 13.25 -7.80 3.15
CA SER A 81 13.91 -8.66 4.15
C SER A 81 15.40 -8.87 3.91
N LYS A 82 15.87 -8.77 2.66
CA LYS A 82 17.28 -8.94 2.29
C LYS A 82 17.85 -7.81 1.43
N GLY A 83 17.04 -6.81 1.07
CA GLY A 83 17.44 -5.70 0.20
C GLY A 83 18.01 -4.53 0.99
N LYS A 84 18.72 -3.63 0.28
CA LYS A 84 19.08 -2.33 0.84
C LYS A 84 17.82 -1.46 0.84
N GLY A 85 17.36 -1.03 2.01
CA GLY A 85 16.24 -0.10 2.11
C GLY A 85 16.56 1.22 1.40
N GLY A 86 15.54 1.85 0.81
CA GLY A 86 15.68 3.08 0.02
C GLY A 86 15.84 4.36 0.81
N GLY A 87 15.93 4.26 2.14
CA GLY A 87 15.95 5.38 3.06
C GLY A 87 14.57 5.69 3.65
N ASN A 88 14.58 6.51 4.69
CA ASN A 88 13.38 7.03 5.33
C ASN A 88 13.25 8.52 5.04
N TYR A 89 12.10 8.93 4.51
CA TYR A 89 11.86 10.28 4.02
C TYR A 89 10.77 10.96 4.84
N ASP A 90 11.05 12.17 5.30
CA ASP A 90 10.06 12.98 6.01
C ASP A 90 9.01 13.49 5.00
N VAL A 91 7.73 13.40 5.37
CA VAL A 91 6.61 13.96 4.60
C VAL A 91 6.64 15.49 4.72
N LYS A 92 6.56 16.14 3.57
CA LYS A 92 6.56 17.60 3.43
C LYS A 92 5.14 18.16 3.49
N ASP A 93 4.23 17.61 2.69
CA ASP A 93 2.84 18.04 2.61
C ASP A 93 1.94 16.94 2.05
N ILE A 94 0.64 17.07 2.29
CA ILE A 94 -0.39 16.09 1.90
C ILE A 94 -1.52 16.85 1.21
N VAL A 95 -1.91 16.38 0.02
CA VAL A 95 -3.04 16.89 -0.77
C VAL A 95 -4.08 15.80 -0.90
N GLU A 96 -5.18 15.92 -0.16
CA GLU A 96 -6.29 14.99 -0.27
C GLU A 96 -7.09 15.22 -1.55
N TYR A 97 -7.59 14.14 -2.15
CA TYR A 97 -8.55 14.26 -3.23
C TYR A 97 -9.86 14.88 -2.71
N PRO A 98 -10.40 15.94 -3.34
CA PRO A 98 -11.57 16.66 -2.81
C PRO A 98 -12.87 15.85 -2.88
N GLY A 99 -12.92 14.79 -3.70
CA GLY A 99 -14.06 13.88 -3.78
C GLY A 99 -14.18 12.92 -2.60
N LYS A 100 -15.10 11.96 -2.72
CA LYS A 100 -15.36 10.94 -1.68
C LYS A 100 -14.35 9.80 -1.71
N GLU A 101 -13.64 9.65 -2.83
CA GLU A 101 -12.66 8.60 -3.07
C GLU A 101 -11.53 8.70 -2.05
N ASP A 102 -11.10 7.55 -1.52
CA ASP A 102 -10.07 7.46 -0.50
C ASP A 102 -8.68 7.55 -1.12
N LEU A 103 -8.34 8.74 -1.62
CA LEU A 103 -7.12 9.05 -2.35
C LEU A 103 -6.45 10.31 -1.79
N ALA A 104 -5.14 10.24 -1.59
CA ALA A 104 -4.30 11.37 -1.22
C ALA A 104 -2.94 11.32 -1.94
N ILE A 105 -2.44 12.50 -2.24
CA ILE A 105 -1.08 12.74 -2.73
C ILE A 105 -0.22 13.15 -1.54
N VAL A 106 0.93 12.52 -1.40
CA VAL A 106 1.92 12.80 -0.34
C VAL A 106 3.20 13.27 -1.02
N HIS A 107 3.66 14.45 -0.64
CA HIS A 107 4.95 14.98 -1.04
C HIS A 107 6.00 14.73 0.04
N VAL A 108 7.20 14.33 -0.34
CA VAL A 108 8.30 14.04 0.58
C VAL A 108 9.51 14.93 0.33
N HIS A 109 10.29 15.17 1.37
CA HIS A 109 11.62 15.76 1.21
C HIS A 109 12.51 14.85 0.33
N GLU A 110 13.36 15.46 -0.49
CA GLU A 110 14.19 14.70 -1.43
C GLU A 110 15.31 13.93 -0.73
N THR A 111 15.83 14.44 0.37
CA THR A 111 16.90 13.82 1.13
C THR A 111 16.33 13.02 2.30
N SER A 112 16.71 11.75 2.39
CA SER A 112 16.34 10.86 3.50
C SER A 112 17.09 11.23 4.78
N THR A 113 16.68 10.65 5.91
CA THR A 113 17.39 10.82 7.19
C THR A 113 18.80 10.24 7.19
N GLU A 114 19.07 9.33 6.26
CA GLU A 114 20.38 8.71 6.01
C GLU A 114 21.18 9.43 4.90
N GLY A 115 20.66 10.52 4.34
CA GLY A 115 21.32 11.29 3.28
C GLY A 115 21.10 10.73 1.85
N LEU A 116 20.16 9.80 1.67
CA LEU A 116 19.84 9.23 0.35
C LEU A 116 18.91 10.16 -0.43
N ASN A 117 19.06 10.20 -1.76
CA ASN A 117 18.18 10.97 -2.63
C ASN A 117 16.99 10.11 -3.09
N PHE A 118 15.76 10.55 -2.81
CA PHE A 118 14.52 9.82 -3.11
C PHE A 118 14.45 9.40 -4.57
N ASN A 119 14.62 10.37 -5.47
CA ASN A 119 14.45 10.19 -6.92
C ASN A 119 15.54 9.31 -7.55
N LYS A 120 16.65 9.06 -6.85
CA LYS A 120 17.70 8.13 -7.30
C LYS A 120 17.48 6.69 -6.83
N ASN A 121 16.63 6.48 -5.81
CA ASN A 121 16.40 5.17 -5.20
C ASN A 121 15.05 4.56 -5.62
N VAL A 122 14.09 5.37 -6.05
CA VAL A 122 12.76 4.89 -6.48
C VAL A 122 12.57 4.95 -7.99
N SER A 123 11.62 4.17 -8.51
CA SER A 123 11.11 4.31 -9.87
C SER A 123 9.71 4.94 -9.88
N TYR A 124 9.34 5.62 -10.98
CA TYR A 124 7.99 6.15 -11.16
C TYR A 124 7.11 5.13 -11.86
N THR A 125 6.05 4.67 -11.17
CA THR A 125 5.09 3.74 -11.74
C THR A 125 4.22 4.43 -12.77
N LYS A 126 4.04 3.80 -13.92
CA LYS A 126 3.16 4.28 -14.99
C LYS A 126 1.71 3.90 -14.71
N PHE A 127 0.78 4.76 -15.07
CA PHE A 127 -0.63 4.41 -15.11
C PHE A 127 -0.88 3.35 -16.19
N ALA A 128 -1.84 2.48 -15.93
CA ALA A 128 -2.33 1.54 -16.93
C ALA A 128 -3.13 2.27 -18.02
N ASP A 129 -3.09 1.76 -19.25
CA ASP A 129 -3.87 2.29 -20.35
C ASP A 129 -5.37 2.20 -20.01
N GLY A 130 -6.07 3.35 -20.09
CA GLY A 130 -7.50 3.45 -19.77
C GLY A 130 -7.85 3.89 -18.35
N ALA A 131 -6.85 4.17 -17.49
CA ALA A 131 -7.09 4.90 -16.25
C ALA A 131 -7.64 6.30 -16.58
N LYS A 132 -8.91 6.54 -16.27
CA LYS A 132 -9.63 7.81 -16.45
C LYS A 132 -10.16 8.31 -15.11
#